data_AF-A0A4S4BJA9-F1
#
_entry.id   AF-A0A4S4BJA9-F1
#
_cell.length_a   1.000
_cell.length_b   1.000
_cell.length_c   1.000
_cell.angle_alpha   90.00
_cell.angle_beta   90.00
_cell.angle_gamma   90.00
#
_symmetry.space_group_name_H-M   'P 1'
#
loop_
_entity.id
_entity.type
_entity.pdbx_description
1 polymer ?
#
loop_
_entity_poly.entity_id
_entity_poly.type
_entity_poly.pdbx_seq_one_letter_code
_entity_poly.pdbx_strand_id
1 'polypeptide(L)'
;MCSEVSKWQESVSFQAKELFQTTKHSLIELGYDGFTFSLLADKLNVARGTLYKYYENKDELISSFLVFEMNEFLLELKQIDTIKGFKRQFDFLMWKIDMRVRRGWREAINAFLIS
;
A
#
# COMPACT_ATOMS: atom_id res chain seq x y z
N MET A 1 14.92 -7.77 -18.66
CA MET A 1 14.08 -7.86 -17.45
C MET A 1 14.50 -6.76 -16.47
N CYS A 2 14.34 -5.48 -16.84
CA CYS A 2 14.66 -4.32 -15.98
C CYS A 2 14.30 -2.93 -16.60
N SER A 3 13.41 -2.81 -17.58
CA SER A 3 13.24 -1.56 -18.35
C SER A 3 11.97 -0.72 -18.06
N GLU A 4 11.04 -1.19 -17.23
CA GLU A 4 9.74 -0.49 -17.04
C GLU A 4 9.56 0.16 -15.66
N VAL A 5 10.45 -0.10 -14.71
CA VAL A 5 10.40 0.50 -13.36
C VAL A 5 10.70 2.01 -13.38
N SER A 6 11.19 2.55 -14.51
CA SER A 6 11.61 3.95 -14.67
C SER A 6 10.47 4.94 -14.94
N LYS A 7 9.23 4.51 -15.18
CA LYS A 7 8.13 5.43 -15.55
C LYS A 7 7.46 6.16 -14.38
N TRP A 8 7.78 5.85 -13.11
CA TRP A 8 7.01 6.33 -11.95
C TRP A 8 7.79 7.11 -10.88
N GLN A 9 8.98 7.66 -11.18
CA GLN A 9 9.77 8.38 -10.17
C GLN A 9 9.69 9.91 -10.20
N GLU A 10 9.01 10.53 -11.16
CA GLU A 10 8.87 11.99 -11.20
C GLU A 10 7.42 12.43 -11.04
N SER A 11 7.10 12.83 -9.80
CA SER A 11 5.82 13.39 -9.34
C SER A 11 4.62 12.42 -9.40
N VAL A 12 4.42 11.65 -8.32
CA VAL A 12 3.12 11.02 -8.08
C VAL A 12 2.09 12.13 -7.93
N SER A 13 1.25 12.32 -8.94
CA SER A 13 0.18 13.31 -8.92
C SER A 13 -0.84 12.96 -7.82
N PHE A 14 -1.58 13.95 -7.33
CA PHE A 14 -2.67 13.72 -6.37
C PHE A 14 -3.65 12.63 -6.85
N GLN A 15 -3.90 12.60 -8.17
CA GLN A 15 -4.77 11.65 -8.85
C GLN A 15 -4.23 10.20 -8.78
N ALA A 16 -2.91 10.00 -8.88
CA ALA A 16 -2.32 8.67 -8.73
C ALA A 16 -2.42 8.13 -7.30
N LYS A 17 -2.29 9.01 -6.28
CA LYS A 17 -2.50 8.61 -4.88
C LYS A 17 -3.94 8.19 -4.63
N GLU A 18 -4.92 8.94 -5.12
CA GLU A 18 -6.34 8.62 -4.96
C GLU A 18 -6.71 7.29 -5.62
N LEU A 19 -6.20 7.04 -6.83
CA LEU A 19 -6.33 5.75 -7.53
C LEU A 19 -5.80 4.59 -6.67
N PHE A 20 -4.59 4.71 -6.15
CA PHE A 20 -3.97 3.65 -5.35
C PHE A 20 -4.64 3.45 -3.99
N GLN A 21 -5.10 4.52 -3.33
CA GLN A 21 -5.88 4.38 -2.09
C GLN A 21 -7.21 3.69 -2.34
N THR A 22 -7.92 4.04 -3.42
CA THR A 22 -9.20 3.40 -3.77
C THR A 22 -8.99 1.94 -4.18
N THR A 23 -7.89 1.64 -4.87
CA THR A 23 -7.46 0.28 -5.20
C THR A 23 -7.22 -0.54 -3.93
N LYS A 24 -6.44 0.00 -2.97
CA LYS A 24 -6.17 -0.63 -1.67
C LYS A 24 -7.46 -0.96 -0.91
N HIS A 25 -8.36 0.00 -0.75
CA HIS A 25 -9.63 -0.23 -0.06
C HIS A 25 -10.46 -1.30 -0.75
N SER A 26 -10.55 -1.26 -2.09
CA SER A 26 -11.31 -2.23 -2.85
C SER A 26 -10.73 -3.65 -2.75
N LEU A 27 -9.39 -3.79 -2.72
CA LEU A 27 -8.73 -5.08 -2.51
C LEU A 27 -8.96 -5.62 -1.10
N ILE A 28 -8.98 -4.77 -0.07
CA ILE A 28 -9.26 -5.17 1.31
C ILE A 28 -10.72 -5.62 1.48
N GLU A 29 -11.66 -4.92 0.84
CA GLU A 29 -13.09 -5.18 0.94
C GLU A 29 -13.54 -6.39 0.11
N LEU A 30 -13.08 -6.49 -1.14
CA LEU A 30 -13.60 -7.44 -2.13
C LEU A 30 -12.65 -8.61 -2.40
N GLY A 31 -11.40 -8.51 -1.96
CA GLY A 31 -10.34 -9.42 -2.35
C GLY A 31 -9.89 -9.23 -3.81
N TYR A 32 -8.90 -10.03 -4.22
CA TYR A 32 -8.31 -9.96 -5.56
C TYR A 32 -9.30 -10.33 -6.68
N ASP A 33 -10.10 -11.38 -6.45
CA ASP A 33 -11.03 -11.89 -7.46
C ASP A 33 -12.23 -10.97 -7.65
N GLY A 34 -12.75 -10.39 -6.56
CA GLY A 34 -13.86 -9.43 -6.59
C GLY A 34 -13.47 -8.04 -7.12
N PHE A 35 -12.17 -7.74 -7.21
CA PHE A 35 -11.69 -6.47 -7.74
C PHE A 35 -11.85 -6.39 -9.27
N THR A 36 -12.53 -5.35 -9.75
CA THR A 36 -12.71 -5.07 -11.18
C THR A 36 -12.55 -3.59 -11.50
N PHE A 37 -12.14 -3.28 -12.73
CA PHE A 37 -12.04 -1.89 -13.21
C PHE A 37 -13.38 -1.18 -13.27
N SER A 38 -14.49 -1.89 -13.47
CA SER A 38 -15.81 -1.28 -13.42
C SER A 38 -16.08 -0.72 -12.03
N LEU A 39 -15.93 -1.54 -10.99
CA LEU A 39 -16.13 -1.11 -9.59
C LEU A 39 -15.17 0.00 -9.18
N LEU A 40 -13.90 -0.09 -9.60
CA LEU A 40 -12.91 0.93 -9.30
C LEU A 40 -13.23 2.26 -10.00
N ALA A 41 -13.61 2.22 -11.28
CA ALA A 41 -13.97 3.41 -12.05
C ALA A 41 -15.21 4.10 -11.44
N ASP A 42 -16.20 3.31 -11.02
CA ASP A 42 -17.40 3.81 -10.34
C ASP A 42 -17.03 4.51 -9.02
N LYS A 43 -16.16 3.89 -8.20
CA LYS A 43 -15.67 4.48 -6.92
C LYS A 43 -14.87 5.78 -7.13
N LEU A 44 -14.13 5.88 -8.23
CA LEU A 44 -13.34 7.06 -8.60
C LEU A 44 -14.14 8.12 -9.38
N ASN A 45 -15.41 7.83 -9.71
CA ASN A 45 -16.25 8.67 -10.56
C ASN A 45 -15.60 9.04 -11.91
N VAL A 46 -14.96 8.05 -12.55
CA VAL A 46 -14.33 8.19 -13.87
C VAL A 46 -14.90 7.18 -14.86
N ALA A 47 -14.74 7.46 -16.16
CA ALA A 47 -15.05 6.47 -17.18
C ALA A 47 -14.09 5.27 -17.10
N ARG A 48 -14.60 4.04 -17.32
CA ARG A 48 -13.77 2.82 -17.39
C ARG A 48 -12.62 2.93 -18.39
N GLY A 49 -12.85 3.58 -19.53
CA GLY A 49 -11.84 3.84 -20.56
C GLY A 49 -10.66 4.67 -20.04
N THR A 50 -10.84 5.47 -18.99
CA THR A 50 -9.75 6.21 -18.35
C THR A 50 -8.76 5.25 -17.69
N LEU A 51 -9.21 4.19 -17.02
CA LEU A 51 -8.30 3.20 -16.40
C LEU A 51 -7.58 2.37 -17.47
N TYR A 52 -8.31 1.92 -18.51
CA TYR A 52 -7.73 1.17 -19.63
C TYR A 52 -6.73 1.97 -20.48
N LYS A 53 -6.74 3.30 -20.39
CA LYS A 53 -5.72 4.15 -21.01
C LYS A 53 -4.35 4.00 -20.36
N TYR A 54 -4.32 3.69 -19.06
CA TYR A 54 -3.08 3.65 -18.27
C TYR A 54 -2.64 2.23 -17.89
N TYR A 55 -3.58 1.29 -17.82
CA TYR A 55 -3.33 -0.09 -17.42
C TYR A 55 -4.09 -1.04 -18.34
N GLU A 56 -3.41 -2.03 -18.90
CA GLU A 56 -3.99 -3.02 -19.81
C GLU A 56 -5.00 -3.91 -19.09
N ASN A 57 -4.73 -4.24 -17.82
CA ASN A 57 -5.55 -5.14 -17.02
C ASN A 57 -5.43 -4.85 -15.52
N LYS A 58 -6.25 -5.54 -14.72
CA LYS A 58 -6.27 -5.36 -13.25
C LYS A 58 -4.95 -5.74 -12.58
N ASP A 59 -4.25 -6.74 -13.10
CA ASP A 59 -3.03 -7.28 -12.50
C ASP A 59 -1.88 -6.27 -12.63
N GLU A 60 -1.80 -5.56 -13.75
CA GLU A 60 -0.83 -4.48 -13.97
C GLU A 60 -1.06 -3.30 -13.02
N LEU A 61 -2.31 -2.86 -12.85
CA LEU A 61 -2.67 -1.82 -11.89
C LEU A 61 -2.31 -2.25 -10.46
N ILE A 62 -2.70 -3.46 -10.08
CA ILE A 62 -2.43 -4.00 -8.73
C ILE A 62 -0.93 -4.10 -8.51
N SER A 63 -0.15 -4.57 -9.49
CA SER A 63 1.30 -4.65 -9.40
C SER A 63 1.94 -3.27 -9.20
N SER A 64 1.50 -2.28 -9.97
CA SER A 64 1.95 -0.89 -9.84
C SER A 64 1.61 -0.31 -8.46
N PHE A 65 0.40 -0.57 -7.97
CA PHE A 65 -0.04 -0.22 -6.62
C PHE A 65 0.84 -0.87 -5.55
N LEU A 66 1.14 -2.17 -5.66
CA LEU A 66 1.95 -2.90 -4.68
C LEU A 66 3.38 -2.35 -4.61
N VAL A 67 3.98 -2.02 -5.76
CA VAL A 67 5.30 -1.38 -5.82
C VAL A 67 5.26 0.00 -5.15
N PHE A 68 4.22 0.80 -5.43
CA PHE A 68 4.03 2.10 -4.79
C PHE A 68 3.90 1.96 -3.25
N GLU A 69 3.02 1.09 -2.77
CA GLU A 69 2.78 0.89 -1.33
C GLU A 69 4.06 0.39 -0.63
N MET A 70 4.83 -0.51 -1.27
CA MET A 70 6.10 -0.99 -0.74
C MET A 70 7.15 0.12 -0.65
N ASN A 71 7.26 0.98 -1.67
CA ASN A 71 8.19 2.11 -1.65
C ASN A 71 7.85 3.11 -0.55
N GLU A 72 6.57 3.47 -0.39
CA GLU A 72 6.12 4.34 0.71
C GLU A 72 6.43 3.71 2.07
N PHE A 73 6.19 2.40 2.22
CA PHE A 73 6.52 1.67 3.45
C PHE A 73 8.03 1.71 3.75
N LEU A 74 8.89 1.49 2.75
CA LEU A 74 10.35 1.56 2.92
C LEU A 74 10.81 2.96 3.32
N LEU A 75 10.24 4.02 2.73
CA LEU A 75 10.55 5.40 3.10
C LEU A 75 10.18 5.70 4.55
N GLU A 76 9.02 5.23 5.01
CA GLU A 76 8.63 5.34 6.41
C GLU A 76 9.52 4.52 7.34
N LEU A 77 9.93 3.32 6.90
CA LEU A 77 10.80 2.45 7.69
C LEU A 77 12.19 3.05 7.91
N LYS A 78 12.72 3.86 7.00
CA LYS A 78 14.01 4.57 7.21
C LYS A 78 14.06 5.40 8.50
N GLN A 79 12.91 5.78 9.05
CA GLN A 79 12.85 6.47 10.35
C GLN A 79 13.38 5.60 11.50
N ILE A 80 13.43 4.28 11.35
CA ILE A 80 13.97 3.35 12.33
C ILE A 80 15.46 3.59 12.64
N ASP A 81 16.21 4.13 11.68
CA ASP A 81 17.64 4.43 11.83
C ASP A 81 17.87 5.57 12.83
N THR A 82 16.85 6.41 13.05
CA THR A 82 16.89 7.50 14.03
C THR A 82 16.57 7.02 15.45
N ILE A 83 16.06 5.79 15.60
CA ILE A 83 15.64 5.20 16.87
C ILE A 83 16.79 4.36 17.42
N LYS A 84 17.28 4.73 18.61
CA LYS A 84 18.34 3.96 19.28
C LYS A 84 17.76 2.74 20.01
N GLY A 85 18.44 1.61 19.83
CA GLY A 85 18.19 0.37 20.57
C GLY A 85 17.20 -0.56 19.89
N PHE A 86 17.58 -1.83 19.80
CA PHE A 86 16.84 -2.87 19.09
C PHE A 86 15.38 -2.97 19.50
N LYS A 87 15.08 -2.93 20.82
CA LYS A 87 13.70 -3.05 21.30
C LYS A 87 12.79 -1.94 20.76
N ARG A 88 13.25 -0.69 20.77
CA ARG A 88 12.47 0.45 20.27
C ARG A 88 12.32 0.41 18.74
N GLN A 89 13.36 -0.03 18.05
CA GLN A 89 13.31 -0.26 16.60
C GLN A 89 12.30 -1.36 16.25
N PHE A 90 12.32 -2.47 16.99
CA PHE A 90 11.37 -3.56 16.84
C PHE A 90 9.94 -3.11 17.15
N ASP A 91 9.72 -2.42 18.27
CA ASP A 91 8.39 -1.89 18.63
C ASP A 91 7.86 -0.92 17.57
N PHE A 92 8.73 -0.07 17.01
CA PHE A 92 8.38 0.82 15.89
C PHE A 92 8.00 0.05 14.63
N LEU A 93 8.79 -0.95 14.24
CA LEU A 93 8.52 -1.81 13.09
C LEU A 93 7.18 -2.54 13.25
N MET A 94 6.97 -3.17 14.41
CA MET A 94 5.74 -3.91 14.70
C MET A 94 4.52 -2.99 14.69
N TRP A 95 4.63 -1.80 15.28
CA TRP A 95 3.57 -0.80 15.22
C TRP A 95 3.27 -0.36 13.79
N LYS A 96 4.31 -0.13 12.96
CA LYS A 96 4.16 0.27 11.55
C LYS A 96 3.47 -0.80 10.70
N ILE A 97 3.81 -2.07 10.91
CA ILE A 97 3.19 -3.20 10.20
C ILE A 97 1.73 -3.39 10.65
N ASP A 98 1.48 -3.41 11.96
CA ASP A 98 0.15 -3.57 12.56
C ASP A 98 -0.83 -2.49 12.08
N MET A 99 -0.37 -1.23 12.03
CA MET A 99 -1.18 -0.09 11.58
C MET A 99 -1.63 -0.24 10.11
N ARG A 100 -0.94 -1.02 9.28
CA ARG A 100 -1.29 -1.25 7.87
C ARG A 100 -2.14 -2.50 7.61
N VAL A 101 -2.04 -3.55 8.42
CA VAL A 101 -2.54 -4.90 8.04
C VAL A 101 -3.80 -5.35 8.81
N ARG A 102 -3.96 -4.98 10.09
CA ARG A 102 -5.19 -5.04 10.92
C ARG A 102 -4.79 -5.05 12.41
N ARG A 103 -5.48 -4.21 13.19
CA ARG A 103 -5.21 -3.85 14.59
C ARG A 103 -5.28 -5.06 15.54
N GLY A 104 -4.18 -5.40 16.21
CA GLY A 104 -4.21 -6.37 17.32
C GLY A 104 -2.90 -6.57 18.10
N TRP A 105 -1.79 -5.97 17.69
CA TRP A 105 -0.49 -6.31 18.27
C TRP A 105 -0.21 -5.62 19.61
N ARG A 106 -0.90 -4.52 19.95
CA ARG A 106 -0.68 -3.80 21.20
C ARG A 106 -1.06 -4.63 22.44
N GLU A 107 -2.11 -5.46 22.33
CA GLU A 107 -2.54 -6.38 23.40
C GLU A 107 -1.60 -7.59 23.48
N ALA A 108 -1.15 -8.12 22.35
CA ALA A 108 -0.22 -9.25 22.28
C ALA A 108 1.18 -8.92 22.83
N ILE A 109 1.69 -7.71 22.58
CA ILE A 109 3.00 -7.27 23.08
C ILE A 109 2.96 -7.02 24.60
N ASN A 110 1.87 -6.45 25.13
CA ASN A 110 1.71 -6.28 26.58
C ASN A 110 1.65 -7.62 27.31
N ALA A 111 1.10 -8.67 26.69
CA ALA A 111 1.07 -10.02 27.26
C ALA A 111 2.46 -10.67 27.34
N PHE A 112 3.42 -10.28 26.49
CA PHE A 112 4.76 -10.89 26.41
C PHE A 112 5.83 -10.14 27.23
N LEU A 113 5.54 -8.92 27.68
CA LEU A 113 6.49 -8.06 28.41
C LEU A 113 6.17 -7.89 29.91
N ILE A 114 5.05 -8.47 30.38
CA ILE A 114 4.64 -8.50 31.80
C ILE A 114 4.83 -9.91 32.40
N SER A 115 5.28 -10.89 31.61
CA SER A 115 5.77 -12.21 32.04
C SER A 115 7.29 -12.25 32.11
#